data_AF-A0A496UXR7-F1
#
_entry.id   AF-A0A496UXR7-F1
#
_cell.length_a   1.000
_cell.length_b   1.000
_cell.length_c   1.000
_cell.angle_alpha   90.00
_cell.angle_beta   90.00
_cell.angle_gamma   90.00
#
_symmetry.space_group_name_H-M   'P 1'
#
loop_
_entity.id
_entity.type
_entity.pdbx_description
1 polymer ?
#
loop_
_entity_poly.entity_id
_entity_poly.type
_entity_poly.pdbx_seq_one_letter_code
_entity_poly.pdbx_strand_id
1 'polypeptide(L)'
;MPTRQYPEEKHVYGERFRGRHRLMQREDGSPRCVACQMCSTYCPADCITIVAAEHPDPAIEKYPASFDIDLLRCVYCGLCEEACPCDAIRLDTGIYEIAADSRASFLVGKEFLLTNDTDGTL
;
A
#
# COMPACT_ATOMS: atom_id res chain seq x y z
N MET A 1 -3.16 -3.75 -31.72
CA MET A 1 -2.33 -4.18 -30.58
C MET A 1 -1.80 -5.57 -30.93
N PRO A 2 -0.48 -5.75 -31.10
CA PRO A 2 0.08 -7.09 -31.36
C PRO A 2 0.04 -7.95 -30.09
N THR A 3 -0.03 -9.27 -30.26
CA THR A 3 0.10 -10.25 -29.18
C THR A 3 1.50 -10.17 -28.57
N ARG A 4 1.61 -10.32 -27.25
CA ARG A 4 2.87 -10.40 -26.49
C ARG A 4 2.96 -11.76 -25.82
N GLN A 5 4.16 -12.32 -25.72
CA GLN A 5 4.38 -13.60 -25.03
C GLN A 5 4.63 -13.35 -23.54
N TYR A 6 3.58 -13.40 -22.74
CA TYR A 6 3.68 -13.33 -21.27
C TYR A 6 4.05 -14.73 -20.73
N PRO A 7 4.97 -14.86 -19.74
CA PRO A 7 5.52 -13.82 -18.86
C PRO A 7 6.82 -13.12 -19.33
N GLU A 8 7.45 -13.57 -20.42
CA GLU A 8 8.76 -13.08 -20.87
C GLU A 8 8.69 -11.62 -21.39
N GLU A 9 7.60 -11.25 -22.05
CA GLU A 9 7.35 -9.93 -22.62
C GLU A 9 6.23 -9.20 -21.85
N LYS A 10 6.59 -8.51 -20.77
CA LYS A 10 5.63 -7.75 -19.94
C LYS A 10 5.18 -6.43 -20.57
N HIS A 11 4.01 -5.95 -20.17
CA HIS A 11 3.57 -4.61 -20.51
C HIS A 11 4.26 -3.56 -19.63
N VAL A 12 4.90 -2.58 -20.26
CA VAL A 12 5.33 -1.35 -19.58
C VAL A 12 4.11 -0.45 -19.41
N TYR A 13 3.64 -0.31 -18.17
CA TYR A 13 2.60 0.63 -17.82
C TYR A 13 3.18 2.05 -17.64
N GLY A 14 2.33 3.06 -17.71
CA GLY A 14 2.76 4.44 -17.44
C GLY A 14 3.05 4.69 -15.96
N GLU A 15 3.72 5.80 -15.66
CA GLU A 15 4.14 6.17 -14.29
C GLU A 15 2.97 6.31 -13.30
N ARG A 16 1.76 6.61 -13.80
CA ARG A 16 0.54 6.76 -12.98
C ARG A 16 -0.24 5.46 -12.79
N PHE A 17 0.35 4.34 -13.16
CA PHE A 17 -0.29 3.04 -13.00
C PHE A 17 -0.52 2.74 -11.51
N ARG A 18 -1.75 2.33 -11.18
CA ARG A 18 -2.16 1.99 -9.82
C ARG A 18 -2.07 0.48 -9.63
N GLY A 19 -0.97 0.02 -9.02
CA GLY A 19 -0.69 -1.37 -8.73
C GLY A 19 -0.77 -1.68 -7.23
N ARG A 20 0.18 -2.50 -6.75
CA ARG A 20 0.32 -2.87 -5.33
C ARG A 20 0.50 -1.63 -4.46
N HIS A 21 -0.22 -1.62 -3.34
CA HIS A 21 -0.07 -0.61 -2.30
C HIS A 21 1.29 -0.77 -1.63
N ARG A 22 1.98 0.34 -1.39
CA ARG A 22 3.22 0.40 -0.59
C ARG A 22 3.15 1.52 0.43
N LEU A 23 3.87 1.33 1.54
CA LEU A 23 4.14 2.37 2.52
C LEU A 23 5.56 2.90 2.34
N MET A 24 5.67 4.22 2.22
CA MET A 24 6.94 4.91 2.10
C MET A 24 7.65 4.97 3.45
N GLN A 25 8.96 4.79 3.43
CA GLN A 25 9.84 4.93 4.59
C GLN A 25 10.48 6.31 4.63
N ARG A 26 10.80 6.75 5.85
CA ARG A 26 11.69 7.88 6.13
C ARG A 26 13.15 7.42 6.03
N GLU A 27 14.09 8.36 6.15
CA GLU A 27 15.54 8.06 6.10
C GLU A 27 16.01 7.16 7.25
N ASP A 28 15.28 7.17 8.37
CA ASP A 28 15.51 6.32 9.54
C ASP A 28 14.90 4.90 9.40
N GLY A 29 14.25 4.60 8.27
CA GLY A 29 13.55 3.34 8.04
C GLY A 29 12.16 3.24 8.69
N SER A 30 11.73 4.26 9.42
CA SER A 30 10.38 4.32 10.01
C SER A 30 9.33 4.62 8.92
N PRO A 31 8.07 4.19 9.09
CA PRO A 31 7.00 4.54 8.16
C PRO A 31 6.78 6.06 8.15
N ARG A 32 6.55 6.65 6.97
CA ARG A 32 6.14 8.06 6.85
C ARG A 32 4.78 8.36 7.46
N CYS A 33 3.92 7.33 7.55
CA CYS A 33 2.56 7.44 8.05
C CYS A 33 2.53 7.91 9.51
N VAL A 34 1.69 8.91 9.81
CA VAL A 34 1.47 9.47 11.16
C VAL A 34 0.13 9.05 11.77
N ALA A 35 -0.52 8.02 11.21
CA ALA A 35 -1.83 7.52 11.63
C ALA A 35 -2.93 8.61 11.70
N CYS A 36 -2.95 9.53 10.73
CA CYS A 36 -3.99 10.58 10.60
C CYS A 36 -5.37 10.06 10.18
N GLN A 37 -5.47 8.78 9.78
CA GLN A 37 -6.70 8.09 9.34
C GLN A 37 -7.38 8.65 8.08
N MET A 38 -6.81 9.67 7.42
CA MET A 38 -7.40 10.24 6.20
C MET A 38 -7.60 9.20 5.10
N CYS A 39 -6.59 8.36 4.83
CA CYS A 39 -6.71 7.32 3.80
C CYS A 39 -7.81 6.29 4.09
N SER A 40 -8.08 5.98 5.36
CA SER A 40 -9.18 5.11 5.77
C SER A 40 -10.52 5.80 5.53
N THR A 41 -10.67 7.04 5.96
CA THR A 41 -11.91 7.83 5.78
C THR A 41 -12.26 8.07 4.31
N TYR A 42 -11.27 8.30 3.45
CA TYR A 42 -11.49 8.53 2.02
C TYR A 42 -11.66 7.24 1.21
N CYS A 43 -11.45 6.07 1.81
CA CYS A 43 -11.57 4.79 1.11
C CYS A 43 -13.05 4.49 0.79
N PRO A 44 -13.45 4.41 -0.50
CA PRO A 44 -14.84 4.14 -0.85
C PRO A 44 -15.26 2.69 -0.55
N ALA A 45 -14.28 1.79 -0.40
CA ALA A 45 -14.51 0.38 -0.13
C ALA A 45 -14.33 0.00 1.35
N ASP A 46 -14.01 0.98 2.21
CA ASP A 46 -13.74 0.81 3.64
C ASP A 46 -12.81 -0.40 3.92
N CYS A 47 -11.69 -0.46 3.18
CA CYS A 47 -10.78 -1.62 3.20
C CYS A 47 -9.49 -1.37 3.99
N ILE A 48 -9.32 -0.20 4.60
CA ILE A 48 -8.09 0.20 5.31
C ILE A 48 -8.40 0.36 6.80
N THR A 49 -7.72 -0.41 7.64
CA THR A 49 -7.81 -0.33 9.11
C THR A 49 -6.49 0.16 9.68
N ILE A 50 -6.54 1.18 10.55
CA ILE A 50 -5.35 1.80 11.12
C ILE A 50 -5.53 1.90 12.62
N VAL A 51 -4.57 1.37 13.39
CA VAL A 51 -4.51 1.53 14.84
C VAL A 51 -3.36 2.48 15.18
N ALA A 52 -3.68 3.62 15.79
CA ALA A 52 -2.68 4.61 16.22
C ALA A 52 -2.15 4.27 17.63
N ALA A 53 -0.87 4.49 17.86
CA ALA A 53 -0.24 4.42 19.18
C ALA A 53 0.71 5.61 19.40
N GLU A 54 1.10 5.84 20.66
CA GLU A 54 2.04 6.89 21.06
C GLU A 54 3.47 6.50 20.71
N HIS A 55 4.19 7.39 20.01
CA HIS A 55 5.55 7.10 19.58
C HIS A 55 6.53 7.18 20.77
N PRO A 56 7.59 6.35 20.81
CA PRO A 56 8.59 6.42 21.89
C PRO A 56 9.35 7.74 21.95
N ASP A 57 9.49 8.44 20.82
CA ASP A 57 10.03 9.79 20.75
C ASP A 57 8.94 10.80 21.12
N PRO A 58 9.09 11.56 22.22
CA PRO A 58 8.10 12.55 22.67
C PRO A 58 7.91 13.72 21.69
N ALA A 59 8.80 13.91 20.71
CA ALA A 59 8.60 14.89 19.64
C ALA A 59 7.57 14.45 18.59
N ILE A 60 7.23 13.15 18.53
CA ILE A 60 6.29 12.58 17.58
C ILE A 60 5.05 12.15 18.34
N GLU A 61 3.89 12.76 18.05
CA GLU A 61 2.67 12.44 18.79
C GLU A 61 2.19 11.01 18.55
N LYS A 62 2.13 10.56 17.28
CA LYS A 62 1.44 9.33 16.88
C LYS A 62 2.18 8.58 15.78
N TYR A 63 2.07 7.26 15.82
CA TYR A 63 2.53 6.36 14.76
C TYR A 63 1.51 5.22 14.53
N PRO A 64 1.52 4.58 13.34
CA PRO A 64 0.68 3.42 13.08
C PRO A 64 1.25 2.18 13.77
N ALA A 65 0.56 1.73 14.83
CA ALA A 65 0.84 0.43 15.45
C ALA A 65 0.55 -0.69 14.45
N SER A 66 -0.66 -0.70 13.88
CA SER A 66 -1.06 -1.54 12.76
C SER A 66 -1.56 -0.71 11.58
N PHE A 67 -1.35 -1.24 10.39
CA PHE A 67 -1.84 -0.67 9.14
C PHE A 67 -2.20 -1.85 8.24
N ASP A 68 -3.50 -2.13 8.13
CA ASP A 68 -4.00 -3.33 7.48
C ASP A 68 -4.88 -2.94 6.29
N ILE A 69 -4.72 -3.63 5.15
CA ILE A 69 -5.54 -3.43 3.95
C ILE A 69 -6.12 -4.77 3.49
N ASP A 70 -7.44 -4.82 3.25
CA ASP A 70 -8.08 -5.93 2.54
C ASP A 70 -8.00 -5.68 1.02
N LEU A 71 -7.06 -6.34 0.35
CA LEU A 71 -6.85 -6.22 -1.09
C LEU A 71 -8.00 -6.79 -1.92
N LEU A 72 -8.83 -7.69 -1.36
CA LEU A 72 -10.01 -8.22 -2.06
C LEU A 72 -11.19 -7.25 -2.05
N ARG A 73 -11.20 -6.29 -1.12
CA ARG A 73 -12.19 -5.20 -1.10
C ARG A 73 -11.70 -3.97 -1.85
N CYS A 74 -10.39 -3.75 -1.91
CA CYS A 74 -9.84 -2.57 -2.56
C CYS A 74 -10.21 -2.53 -4.06
N VAL A 75 -10.65 -1.36 -4.51
CA VAL A 75 -11.02 -1.10 -5.92
C VAL A 75 -9.92 -0.37 -6.70
N TYR A 76 -8.72 -0.23 -6.12
CA TYR A 76 -7.54 0.40 -6.73
C TYR A 76 -7.79 1.81 -7.30
N CYS A 77 -8.72 2.57 -6.69
CA CYS A 77 -9.04 3.93 -7.12
C CYS A 77 -7.90 4.94 -6.85
N GLY A 78 -7.03 4.65 -5.88
CA GLY A 78 -5.91 5.48 -5.44
C GLY A 78 -6.28 6.80 -4.76
N LEU A 79 -7.52 6.93 -4.27
CA LEU A 79 -7.91 8.04 -3.39
C LEU A 79 -7.10 8.08 -2.09
N CYS A 80 -6.64 6.92 -1.60
CA CYS A 80 -5.79 6.85 -0.41
C CYS A 80 -4.42 7.52 -0.61
N GLU A 81 -3.85 7.43 -1.82
CA GLU A 81 -2.60 8.11 -2.21
C GLU A 81 -2.81 9.63 -2.27
N GLU A 82 -3.90 10.08 -2.90
CA GLU A 82 -4.21 11.51 -3.03
C GLU A 82 -4.61 12.15 -1.69
N ALA A 83 -5.27 11.40 -0.81
CA ALA A 83 -5.69 11.87 0.51
C ALA A 83 -4.55 11.94 1.54
N CYS A 84 -3.38 11.35 1.27
CA CYS A 84 -2.32 11.26 2.26
C CYS A 84 -1.51 12.58 2.35
N PRO A 85 -1.53 13.30 3.49
CA PRO A 85 -0.84 14.59 3.59
C PRO A 85 0.68 14.48 3.69
N CYS A 86 1.19 13.32 4.13
CA CYS A 86 2.63 13.06 4.34
C CYS A 86 3.22 12.15 3.24
N ASP A 87 2.43 11.86 2.21
CA ASP A 87 2.83 10.98 1.13
C ASP A 87 3.33 9.60 1.60
N ALA A 88 2.55 8.98 2.48
CA ALA A 88 2.93 7.76 3.16
C ALA A 88 2.46 6.48 2.43
N ILE A 89 1.33 6.53 1.73
CA ILE A 89 0.77 5.40 0.97
C ILE A 89 0.77 5.72 -0.52
N ARG A 90 1.30 4.79 -1.32
CA ARG A 90 1.42 4.93 -2.77
C ARG A 90 1.01 3.65 -3.50
N LEU A 91 0.61 3.78 -4.76
CA LEU A 91 0.22 2.65 -5.62
C LEU A 91 1.11 2.56 -6.88
N ASP A 92 2.18 3.35 -6.94
CA ASP A 92 3.08 3.55 -8.09
C ASP A 92 4.18 2.48 -8.23
N THR A 93 3.99 1.31 -7.62
CA THR A 93 5.00 0.23 -7.62
C THR A 93 5.24 -0.38 -9.01
N GLY A 94 4.27 -0.26 -9.92
CA GLY A 94 4.28 -0.99 -11.20
C GLY A 94 4.04 -2.51 -11.04
N ILE A 95 3.84 -2.99 -9.81
CA ILE A 95 3.54 -4.39 -9.51
C ILE A 95 2.03 -4.60 -9.61
N TYR A 96 1.59 -5.41 -10.57
CA TYR A 96 0.19 -5.77 -10.77
C TYR A 96 -0.07 -7.27 -10.62
N GLU A 97 0.99 -8.06 -10.58
CA GLU A 97 0.96 -9.50 -10.38
C GLU A 97 0.79 -9.75 -8.88
N ILE A 98 -0.45 -9.79 -8.41
CA ILE A 98 -0.78 -10.09 -7.02
C ILE A 98 -1.76 -11.25 -7.05
N ALA A 99 -1.25 -12.46 -6.90
CA ALA A 99 -2.04 -13.68 -6.83
C ALA A 99 -1.66 -14.48 -5.60
N ALA A 100 -2.66 -15.07 -4.95
CA ALA A 100 -2.48 -15.95 -3.81
C ALA A 100 -3.56 -17.01 -3.78
N ASP A 101 -3.25 -18.15 -3.18
CA ASP A 101 -4.14 -19.32 -3.14
C ASP A 101 -5.18 -19.25 -2.01
N SER A 102 -5.02 -18.30 -1.08
CA SER A 102 -5.90 -18.18 0.09
C SER A 102 -6.46 -16.77 0.21
N ARG A 103 -7.71 -16.67 0.68
CA ARG A 103 -8.35 -15.38 0.99
C ARG A 103 -7.57 -14.61 2.07
N ALA A 104 -7.00 -15.33 3.04
CA ALA A 104 -6.29 -14.73 4.17
C ALA A 104 -5.01 -13.99 3.72
N SER A 105 -4.35 -14.47 2.67
CA SER A 105 -3.15 -13.85 2.11
C SER A 105 -3.39 -12.43 1.58
N PHE A 106 -4.64 -12.07 1.25
CA PHE A 106 -4.99 -10.73 0.76
C PHE A 106 -5.26 -9.71 1.86
N LEU A 107 -5.23 -10.12 3.13
CA LEU A 107 -5.20 -9.20 4.27
C LEU A 107 -3.74 -8.84 4.54
N VAL A 108 -3.30 -7.71 3.99
CA VAL A 108 -1.90 -7.29 4.08
C VAL A 108 -1.70 -6.33 5.24
N GLY A 109 -0.70 -6.62 6.07
CA GLY A 109 -0.32 -5.79 7.20
C GLY A 109 0.78 -4.78 6.87
N LYS A 110 1.16 -4.01 7.89
CA LYS A 110 2.16 -2.94 7.80
C LYS A 110 3.50 -3.44 7.26
N GLU A 111 3.93 -4.60 7.72
CA GLU A 111 5.21 -5.20 7.37
C GLU A 111 5.29 -5.51 5.88
N PHE A 112 4.23 -6.10 5.31
CA PHE A 112 4.14 -6.38 3.88
C PHE A 112 4.15 -5.10 3.05
N LEU A 113 3.46 -4.06 3.51
CA LEU A 113 3.37 -2.78 2.81
C LEU A 113 4.69 -2.00 2.83
N LEU A 114 5.53 -2.20 3.85
CA LEU A 114 6.86 -1.61 3.94
C LEU A 114 7.89 -2.33 3.06
N THR A 115 7.66 -3.62 2.81
CA THR A 115 8.50 -4.44 1.93
C THR A 115 8.17 -4.13 0.46
N ASN A 116 8.99 -3.28 -0.16
CA ASN A 116 8.87 -2.88 -1.57
C ASN A 116 9.25 -3.98 -2.58
N ASP A 117 9.31 -5.25 -2.15
CA ASP A 117 9.80 -6.34 -2.99
C ASP A 117 8.89 -6.58 -4.20
N THR A 118 9.53 -6.81 -5.34
CA THR A 118 8.93 -6.93 -6.68
C THR A 118 8.45 -8.34 -7.02
N ASP A 119 8.71 -9.31 -6.16
CA ASP A 119 8.29 -10.69 -6.36
C ASP A 119 6.80 -10.79 -6.02
N GLY A 120 5.94 -10.67 -7.04
CA GLY A 120 4.47 -10.60 -7.00
C GLY A 120 3.71 -11.75 -6.32
N THR A 121 4.16 -12.18 -5.15
CA THR A 121 3.61 -13.25 -4.32
C THR A 121 3.29 -12.64 -2.96
N LEU A 122 2.06 -12.86 -2.49
CA LEU A 122 1.62 -12.50 -1.13
C LEU A 122 2.03 -13.56 -0.12
#